data_AF-A0A2A8C906-F1
#
_entry.id   AF-A0A2A8C906-F1
#
_cell.length_a   1.000
_cell.length_b   1.000
_cell.length_c   1.000
_cell.angle_alpha   90.00
_cell.angle_beta   90.00
_cell.angle_gamma   90.00
#
_symmetry.space_group_name_H-M   'P 1'
#
loop_
_entity.id
_entity.type
_entity.pdbx_description
1 polymer ?
#
loop_
_entity_poly.entity_id
_entity_poly.type
_entity_poly.pdbx_seq_one_letter_code
_entity_poly.pdbx_strand_id
1 'polypeptide(L)'
;MLHKTSQFMIKLSSIVLSLLLLLNLPYLFITQGGFTFQPIQFFKQIFTMLKQIFSPESLIVLSSEAKFGNFKKTPLFPTVLEPYIYSFTVLFVAFVLALFISSSMAFFYFLAKDSIKKWINRFIFVLEAIPDMMMMICLQMFFIWLLQKFGESPVTIISFNENRAYLLPILSLAVLPTLQMFRMMVLYIKEEHRKQYVEVAYGKGLSSRYILCIHLFKNISIHFFHHLKTIFVFLLSNLFILEFVFNMQGIIQFLFRKAFISPPATFIILIMIILPFYILFHITSYMMNRWQKQMKGEVL
;
A
#
# COMPACT_ATOMS: atom_id res chain seq x y z
N MET A 1 -22.31 -3.51 -19.52
CA MET A 1 -22.19 -3.35 -18.05
C MET A 1 -22.10 -4.70 -17.34
N LEU A 2 -23.02 -5.63 -17.61
CA LEU A 2 -23.07 -6.99 -17.04
C LEU A 2 -21.77 -7.81 -17.16
N HIS A 3 -21.06 -7.72 -18.30
CA HIS A 3 -19.80 -8.45 -18.46
C HIS A 3 -18.68 -7.95 -17.54
N LYS A 4 -18.60 -6.62 -17.28
CA LYS A 4 -17.58 -6.03 -16.41
C LYS A 4 -17.83 -6.33 -14.93
N THR A 5 -19.10 -6.29 -14.51
CA THR A 5 -19.50 -6.64 -13.13
C THR A 5 -19.31 -8.12 -12.86
N SER A 6 -19.60 -8.98 -13.84
CA SER A 6 -19.29 -10.42 -13.78
C SER A 6 -17.79 -10.69 -13.63
N GLN A 7 -16.94 -10.03 -14.43
CA GLN A 7 -15.49 -10.16 -14.29
C GLN A 7 -14.95 -9.69 -12.92
N PHE A 8 -15.55 -8.66 -12.32
CA PHE A 8 -15.22 -8.22 -10.97
C PHE A 8 -15.55 -9.30 -9.94
N MET A 9 -16.78 -9.84 -9.97
CA MET A 9 -17.22 -10.87 -9.04
C MET A 9 -16.38 -12.14 -9.17
N ILE A 10 -16.04 -12.56 -10.40
CA ILE A 10 -15.19 -13.72 -10.65
C ILE A 10 -13.80 -13.51 -10.04
N LYS A 11 -13.18 -12.35 -10.27
CA LYS A 11 -11.86 -12.03 -9.71
C LYS A 11 -11.88 -11.98 -8.18
N LEU A 12 -12.90 -11.34 -7.59
CA LEU A 12 -13.06 -11.28 -6.14
C LEU A 12 -13.25 -12.69 -5.55
N SER A 13 -14.14 -13.49 -6.13
CA SER A 13 -14.37 -14.87 -5.71
C SER A 13 -13.10 -15.72 -5.83
N SER A 14 -12.29 -15.50 -6.88
CA SER A 14 -11.02 -16.20 -7.07
C SER A 14 -10.00 -15.83 -5.98
N ILE A 15 -9.93 -14.56 -5.57
CA ILE A 15 -9.06 -14.11 -4.46
C ILE A 15 -9.50 -14.72 -3.13
N VAL A 16 -10.80 -14.72 -2.85
CA VAL A 16 -11.34 -15.29 -1.61
C VAL A 16 -11.10 -16.81 -1.57
N LEU A 17 -11.34 -17.50 -2.69
CA LEU A 17 -11.11 -18.93 -2.82
C LEU A 17 -9.62 -19.27 -2.68
N SER A 18 -8.71 -18.51 -3.31
CA SER A 18 -7.28 -18.78 -3.22
C SER A 18 -6.75 -18.61 -1.81
N LEU A 19 -7.17 -17.55 -1.10
CA LEU A 19 -6.84 -17.34 0.32
C LEU A 19 -7.34 -18.50 1.19
N LEU A 20 -8.58 -18.93 0.95
CA LEU A 20 -9.18 -20.03 1.69
C LEU A 20 -8.42 -21.34 1.49
N LEU A 21 -8.05 -21.67 0.25
CA LEU A 21 -7.28 -22.87 -0.05
C LEU A 21 -5.86 -22.79 0.55
N LEU A 22 -5.19 -21.65 0.40
CA LEU A 22 -3.80 -21.46 0.84
C LEU A 22 -3.67 -21.57 2.36
N LEU A 23 -4.57 -20.95 3.12
CA LEU A 23 -4.53 -21.02 4.59
C LEU A 23 -4.82 -22.42 5.14
N ASN A 24 -5.55 -23.25 4.39
CA ASN A 24 -5.87 -24.61 4.81
C ASN A 24 -4.89 -25.65 4.25
N LEU A 25 -3.95 -25.25 3.37
CA LEU A 25 -2.99 -26.15 2.74
C LEU A 25 -2.18 -27.01 3.73
N PRO A 26 -1.76 -26.53 4.91
CA PRO A 26 -1.08 -27.38 5.89
C PRO A 26 -1.91 -28.60 6.32
N TYR A 27 -3.24 -28.47 6.40
CA TYR A 27 -4.14 -29.57 6.78
C TYR A 27 -4.28 -30.65 5.70
N LEU A 28 -3.74 -30.42 4.50
CA LEU A 28 -3.65 -31.43 3.45
C LEU A 28 -2.53 -32.44 3.72
N PHE A 29 -1.55 -32.09 4.55
CA PHE A 29 -0.33 -32.87 4.71
C PHE A 29 0.03 -33.24 6.16
N ILE A 30 -0.58 -32.60 7.17
CA ILE A 30 -0.18 -32.77 8.58
C ILE A 30 -1.06 -33.78 9.32
N THR A 31 -0.43 -34.80 9.91
CA THR A 31 -0.99 -35.64 10.99
C THR A 31 -0.22 -35.47 12.30
N GLN A 32 -0.79 -35.94 13.42
CA GLN A 32 -0.18 -35.91 14.76
C GLN A 32 1.15 -36.70 14.89
N GLY A 33 1.71 -37.25 13.80
CA GLY A 33 2.95 -38.02 13.81
C GLY A 33 3.70 -38.17 12.48
N GLY A 34 3.38 -37.38 11.43
CA GLY A 34 4.09 -37.46 10.14
C GLY A 34 3.50 -36.59 9.02
N PHE A 35 4.10 -36.69 7.82
CA PHE A 35 3.65 -36.04 6.59
C PHE A 35 2.91 -37.04 5.71
N THR A 36 1.57 -36.94 5.65
CA THR A 36 0.71 -37.84 4.86
C THR A 36 -0.36 -37.04 4.15
N PHE A 37 -0.70 -37.41 2.91
CA PHE A 37 -1.72 -36.72 2.13
C PHE A 37 -3.13 -37.04 2.65
N GLN A 38 -3.86 -36.03 3.15
CA GLN A 38 -5.18 -36.15 3.78
C GLN A 38 -6.24 -35.20 3.18
N PRO A 39 -6.79 -35.50 1.99
CA PRO A 39 -7.78 -34.65 1.32
C PRO A 39 -9.05 -34.41 2.15
N ILE A 40 -9.52 -35.43 2.86
CA ILE A 40 -10.77 -35.36 3.63
C ILE A 40 -10.64 -34.36 4.79
N GLN A 41 -9.49 -34.34 5.46
CA GLN A 41 -9.21 -33.41 6.55
C GLN A 41 -9.10 -31.97 6.04
N PHE A 42 -8.47 -31.76 4.90
CA PHE A 42 -8.41 -30.48 4.21
C PHE A 42 -9.81 -29.90 3.93
N PHE A 43 -10.70 -30.67 3.29
CA PHE A 43 -12.06 -30.21 3.00
C PHE A 43 -12.89 -29.99 4.28
N LYS A 44 -12.73 -30.85 5.28
CA LYS A 44 -13.38 -30.68 6.58
C LYS A 44 -12.95 -29.38 7.26
N GLN A 45 -11.66 -29.04 7.20
CA GLN A 45 -11.13 -27.80 7.76
C GLN A 45 -11.65 -26.58 7.02
N ILE A 46 -11.70 -26.61 5.69
CA ILE A 46 -12.32 -25.57 4.85
C ILE A 46 -13.76 -25.28 5.29
N PHE A 47 -14.57 -26.33 5.44
CA PHE A 47 -15.97 -26.17 5.82
C PHE A 47 -16.13 -25.65 7.26
N THR A 48 -15.26 -26.10 8.16
CA THR A 48 -15.21 -25.61 9.55
C THR A 48 -14.85 -24.13 9.62
N MET A 49 -13.84 -23.73 8.85
CA MET A 49 -13.41 -22.35 8.75
C MET A 49 -14.51 -21.46 8.16
N LEU A 50 -15.21 -21.90 7.11
CA LEU A 50 -16.35 -21.17 6.55
C LEU A 50 -17.42 -20.91 7.61
N LYS A 51 -17.77 -21.91 8.43
CA LYS A 51 -18.73 -21.73 9.54
C LYS A 51 -18.26 -20.72 10.59
N GLN A 52 -16.97 -20.76 10.92
CA GLN A 52 -16.36 -19.85 11.91
C GLN A 52 -16.32 -18.41 11.42
N ILE A 53 -16.08 -18.18 10.13
CA ILE A 53 -16.07 -16.83 9.54
C ILE A 53 -17.44 -16.14 9.68
N PHE A 54 -18.54 -16.88 9.58
CA PHE A 54 -19.90 -16.35 9.75
C PHE A 54 -20.32 -16.18 11.22
N SER A 55 -19.49 -16.60 12.19
CA SER A 55 -19.77 -16.53 13.62
C SER A 55 -18.73 -15.65 14.32
N PRO A 56 -18.97 -14.33 14.48
CA PRO A 56 -17.97 -13.37 14.98
C PRO A 56 -17.39 -13.73 16.35
N GLU A 57 -18.21 -14.32 17.22
CA GLU A 57 -17.83 -14.74 18.58
C GLU A 57 -16.83 -15.92 18.60
N SER A 58 -16.75 -16.69 17.51
CA SER A 58 -15.84 -17.84 17.40
C SER A 58 -14.41 -17.46 17.01
N LEU A 59 -14.20 -16.20 16.60
CA LEU A 59 -12.93 -15.70 16.10
C LEU A 59 -12.04 -15.31 17.26
N ILE A 60 -11.24 -16.27 17.72
CA ILE A 60 -10.35 -16.10 18.86
C ILE A 60 -8.92 -15.89 18.39
N VAL A 61 -8.27 -14.94 19.03
CA VAL A 61 -6.89 -14.52 18.81
C VAL A 61 -6.12 -14.66 20.12
N LEU A 62 -4.81 -14.92 20.04
CA LEU A 62 -3.96 -15.01 21.23
C LEU A 62 -3.50 -13.62 21.65
N SER A 63 -3.78 -13.22 22.91
CA SER A 63 -3.17 -12.04 23.50
C SER A 63 -1.95 -12.44 24.33
N SER A 64 -0.80 -11.85 24.03
CA SER A 64 0.38 -11.90 24.88
C SER A 64 0.33 -10.74 25.87
N GLU A 65 0.04 -11.02 27.14
CA GLU A 65 0.38 -10.10 28.22
C GLU A 65 1.87 -10.27 28.50
N ALA A 66 2.65 -9.24 28.17
CA ALA A 66 4.12 -9.24 28.20
C ALA A 66 4.75 -9.43 29.60
N LYS A 67 3.98 -9.81 30.64
CA LYS A 67 4.49 -10.00 31.99
C LYS A 67 4.44 -11.44 32.51
N PHE A 68 3.66 -12.37 31.94
CA PHE A 68 3.46 -13.69 32.60
C PHE A 68 3.18 -14.89 31.70
N GLY A 69 3.62 -14.92 30.43
CA GLY A 69 3.63 -16.17 29.62
C GLY A 69 2.27 -16.85 29.37
N ASN A 70 1.17 -16.28 29.86
CA ASN A 70 -0.17 -16.81 29.76
C ASN A 70 -0.82 -16.25 28.50
N PHE A 71 -1.02 -17.11 27.51
CA PHE A 71 -1.78 -16.78 26.32
C PHE A 71 -3.27 -16.74 26.66
N LYS A 72 -3.80 -15.54 26.84
CA LYS A 72 -5.25 -15.37 26.98
C LYS A 72 -5.91 -15.36 25.59
N LYS A 73 -7.02 -16.08 25.48
CA LYS A 73 -7.86 -16.11 24.28
C LYS A 73 -8.76 -14.87 24.29
N THR A 74 -8.57 -13.97 23.34
CA THR A 74 -9.38 -12.74 23.19
C THR A 74 -10.14 -12.76 21.87
N PRO A 75 -11.34 -12.18 21.80
CA PRO A 75 -12.07 -12.07 20.54
C PRO A 75 -11.32 -11.18 19.53
N LEU A 76 -11.42 -11.52 18.25
CA LEU A 76 -10.80 -10.77 17.15
C LEU A 76 -11.36 -9.35 17.08
N PHE A 77 -12.68 -9.22 17.13
CA PHE A 77 -13.37 -7.94 17.22
C PHE A 77 -13.72 -7.65 18.68
N PRO A 78 -13.47 -6.44 19.19
CA PRO A 78 -13.00 -5.24 18.49
C PRO A 78 -11.47 -5.10 18.39
N THR A 79 -10.71 -6.02 18.97
CA THR A 79 -9.25 -5.94 19.15
C THR A 79 -8.44 -5.65 17.88
N VAL A 80 -8.91 -6.13 16.73
CA VAL A 80 -8.26 -5.94 15.41
C VAL A 80 -8.45 -4.53 14.85
N LEU A 81 -9.45 -3.77 15.29
CA LEU A 81 -9.82 -2.48 14.69
C LEU A 81 -8.76 -1.42 14.92
N GLU A 82 -8.22 -1.33 16.14
CA GLU A 82 -7.17 -0.36 16.44
C GLU A 82 -5.89 -0.53 15.62
N PRO A 83 -5.26 -1.72 15.55
CA PRO A 83 -4.07 -1.92 14.72
C PRO A 83 -4.39 -1.77 13.23
N TYR A 84 -5.61 -2.15 12.81
CA TYR A 84 -6.09 -1.93 11.44
C TYR A 84 -6.13 -0.43 11.09
N ILE A 85 -6.84 0.37 11.88
CA ILE A 85 -6.98 1.82 11.65
C ILE A 85 -5.60 2.49 11.69
N TYR A 86 -4.74 2.09 12.61
CA TYR A 86 -3.40 2.65 12.73
C TYR A 86 -2.56 2.45 11.47
N SER A 87 -2.42 1.20 11.03
CA SER A 87 -1.62 0.87 9.84
C SER A 87 -2.18 1.50 8.56
N PHE A 88 -3.51 1.47 8.39
CA PHE A 88 -4.14 2.08 7.22
C PHE A 88 -4.06 3.61 7.22
N THR A 89 -4.07 4.25 8.40
CA THR A 89 -3.82 5.69 8.51
C THR A 89 -2.40 6.02 8.05
N VAL A 90 -1.39 5.30 8.56
CA VAL A 90 0.01 5.50 8.16
C VAL A 90 0.19 5.28 6.65
N LEU A 91 -0.35 4.17 6.13
CA LEU A 91 -0.25 3.82 4.71
C LEU A 91 -0.92 4.88 3.82
N PHE A 92 -2.15 5.29 4.15
CA PHE A 92 -2.91 6.24 3.34
C PHE A 92 -2.29 7.64 3.37
N VAL A 93 -1.88 8.13 4.54
CA VAL A 93 -1.23 9.43 4.65
C VAL A 93 0.12 9.42 3.93
N ALA A 94 0.91 8.35 4.03
CA ALA A 94 2.17 8.22 3.29
C ALA A 94 1.93 8.21 1.76
N PHE A 95 0.89 7.52 1.30
CA PHE A 95 0.52 7.50 -0.13
C PHE A 95 0.11 8.89 -0.64
N VAL A 96 -0.75 9.61 0.10
CA VAL A 96 -1.18 10.97 -0.26
C VAL A 96 -0.01 11.95 -0.23
N LEU A 97 0.84 11.86 0.79
CA LEU A 97 2.05 12.67 0.89
C LEU A 97 2.98 12.41 -0.30
N ALA A 98 3.22 11.15 -0.64
CA ALA A 98 4.05 10.77 -1.78
C ALA A 98 3.49 11.28 -3.11
N LEU A 99 2.18 11.17 -3.29
CA LEU A 99 1.48 11.70 -4.46
C LEU A 99 1.66 13.23 -4.58
N PHE A 100 1.49 13.96 -3.48
CA PHE A 100 1.63 15.40 -3.46
C PHE A 100 3.08 15.86 -3.73
N ILE A 101 4.05 15.26 -3.03
CA ILE A 101 5.47 15.61 -3.17
C ILE A 101 5.96 15.24 -4.58
N SER A 102 5.63 14.05 -5.08
CA SER A 102 6.07 13.62 -6.42
C SER A 102 5.47 14.50 -7.53
N SER A 103 4.19 14.86 -7.44
CA SER A 103 3.54 15.78 -8.38
C SER A 103 4.21 17.16 -8.38
N SER A 104 4.50 17.68 -7.18
CA SER A 104 5.20 18.95 -7.00
C SER A 104 6.62 18.90 -7.57
N MET A 105 7.38 17.84 -7.26
CA MET A 105 8.72 17.62 -7.81
C MET A 105 8.68 17.53 -9.34
N ALA A 106 7.71 16.80 -9.91
CA ALA A 106 7.56 16.69 -11.36
C ALA A 106 7.26 18.04 -11.99
N PHE A 107 6.36 18.82 -11.40
CA PHE A 107 6.05 20.17 -11.86
C PHE A 107 7.30 21.07 -11.89
N PHE A 108 8.06 21.13 -10.78
CA PHE A 108 9.29 21.93 -10.74
C PHE A 108 10.39 21.39 -11.65
N TYR A 109 10.49 20.07 -11.83
CA TYR A 109 11.47 19.45 -12.73
C TYR A 109 11.31 19.91 -14.18
N PHE A 110 10.08 20.02 -14.68
CA PHE A 110 9.83 20.48 -16.06
C PHE A 110 10.02 22.00 -16.23
N LEU A 111 9.97 22.77 -15.15
CA LEU A 111 10.28 24.21 -15.17
C LEU A 111 11.76 24.52 -14.92
N ALA A 112 12.54 23.54 -14.46
CA ALA A 112 13.93 23.72 -14.12
C ALA A 112 14.84 23.75 -15.36
N LYS A 113 16.02 24.37 -15.21
CA LYS A 113 17.11 24.34 -16.21
C LYS A 113 17.71 22.93 -16.31
N ASP A 114 18.32 22.60 -17.44
CA ASP A 114 18.85 21.24 -17.67
C ASP A 114 19.96 20.84 -16.70
N SER A 115 20.78 21.79 -16.22
CA SER A 115 21.77 21.53 -15.16
C SER A 115 21.11 21.05 -13.86
N ILE A 116 19.98 21.64 -13.48
CA ILE A 116 19.22 21.25 -12.28
C ILE A 116 18.57 19.88 -12.50
N LYS A 117 17.98 19.63 -13.67
CA LYS A 117 17.41 18.31 -14.03
C LYS A 117 18.47 17.21 -13.93
N LYS A 118 19.69 17.45 -14.44
CA LYS A 118 20.82 16.51 -14.32
C LYS A 118 21.19 16.24 -12.87
N TRP A 119 21.16 17.26 -12.01
CA TRP A 119 21.42 17.09 -10.58
C TRP A 119 20.32 16.30 -9.87
N ILE A 120 19.05 16.64 -10.11
CA ILE A 120 17.88 15.92 -9.56
C ILE A 120 17.93 14.44 -9.97
N ASN A 121 18.14 14.13 -11.25
CA ASN A 121 18.20 12.75 -11.73
C ASN A 121 19.34 11.97 -11.05
N ARG A 122 20.52 12.58 -10.85
CA ARG A 122 21.64 11.94 -10.14
C ARG A 122 21.30 11.66 -8.68
N PHE A 123 20.70 12.62 -7.99
CA PHE A 123 20.30 12.47 -6.59
C PHE A 123 19.27 11.35 -6.43
N ILE A 124 18.24 11.32 -7.28
CA ILE A 124 17.20 10.29 -7.26
C ILE A 124 17.79 8.91 -7.59
N PHE A 125 18.69 8.83 -8.57
CA PHE A 125 19.37 7.58 -8.90
C PHE A 125 20.13 6.98 -7.71
N VAL A 126 20.82 7.82 -6.92
CA VAL A 126 21.52 7.36 -5.71
C VAL A 126 20.54 6.89 -4.65
N LEU A 127 19.44 7.61 -4.43
CA LEU A 127 18.43 7.20 -3.44
C LEU A 127 17.70 5.91 -3.84
N GLU A 128 17.42 5.71 -5.13
CA GLU A 128 16.80 4.48 -5.64
C GLU A 128 17.72 3.26 -5.54
N ALA A 129 19.04 3.45 -5.50
CA ALA A 129 20.00 2.36 -5.32
C ALA A 129 20.01 1.82 -3.88
N ILE A 130 19.46 2.55 -2.92
CA ILE A 130 19.39 2.13 -1.52
C ILE A 130 18.21 1.17 -1.36
N PRO A 131 18.42 -0.03 -0.78
CA PRO A 131 17.32 -0.93 -0.44
C PRO A 131 16.29 -0.25 0.47
N ASP A 132 15.02 -0.56 0.27
CA ASP A 132 13.90 0.03 1.00
C ASP A 132 14.01 -0.06 2.52
N MET A 133 14.32 -1.25 3.03
CA MET A 133 14.54 -1.47 4.45
C MET A 133 15.73 -0.66 4.98
N MET A 134 16.81 -0.53 4.20
CA MET A 134 17.96 0.28 4.58
C MET A 134 17.60 1.77 4.63
N MET A 135 16.80 2.26 3.69
CA MET A 135 16.35 3.64 3.69
C MET A 135 15.53 3.96 4.94
N MET A 136 14.65 3.05 5.38
CA MET A 136 13.89 3.20 6.62
C MET A 136 14.81 3.29 7.85
N ILE A 137 15.81 2.41 7.94
CA ILE A 137 16.79 2.41 9.05
C ILE A 137 17.63 3.69 9.04
N CYS A 138 18.10 4.14 7.87
CA CYS A 138 18.85 5.39 7.73
C CYS A 138 18.03 6.60 8.18
N LEU A 139 16.77 6.70 7.78
CA LEU A 139 15.87 7.75 8.24
C LEU A 139 15.65 7.67 9.74
N GLN A 140 15.39 6.47 10.28
CA GLN A 140 15.24 6.29 11.72
C GLN A 140 16.48 6.76 12.50
N MET A 141 17.69 6.37 12.08
CA MET A 141 18.94 6.82 12.70
C MET A 141 19.12 8.33 12.58
N PHE A 142 18.82 8.92 11.41
CA PHE A 142 18.90 10.37 11.20
C PHE A 142 17.98 11.13 12.15
N PHE A 143 16.74 10.68 12.33
CA PHE A 143 15.80 11.30 13.26
C PHE A 143 16.24 11.13 14.72
N ILE A 144 16.75 9.96 15.11
CA ILE A 144 17.31 9.77 16.47
C ILE A 144 18.46 10.73 16.73
N TRP A 145 19.38 10.86 15.77
CA TRP A 145 20.50 11.81 15.87
C TRP A 145 20.02 13.26 15.97
N LEU A 146 19.00 13.64 15.18
CA LEU A 146 18.40 14.98 15.23
C LEU A 146 17.82 15.27 16.62
N LEU A 147 17.12 14.30 17.22
CA LEU A 147 16.58 14.46 18.58
C LEU A 147 17.66 14.66 19.64
N GLN A 148 18.73 13.86 19.57
CA GLN A 148 19.86 13.98 20.49
C GLN A 148 20.54 15.35 20.39
N LYS A 149 20.55 15.97 19.21
CA LYS A 149 21.19 17.27 18.97
C LYS A 149 20.34 18.46 19.38
N PHE A 150 19.02 18.42 19.14
CA PHE A 150 18.14 19.58 19.34
C PHE A 150 17.30 19.52 20.63
N GLY A 151 17.43 18.45 21.44
CA GLY A 151 16.97 18.40 22.83
C GLY A 151 15.46 18.23 23.02
N GLU A 152 14.66 18.76 22.10
CA GLU A 152 13.22 18.54 22.03
C GLU A 152 12.80 18.20 20.60
N SER A 153 11.99 17.17 20.47
CA SER A 153 11.25 16.94 19.24
C SER A 153 9.77 17.04 19.48
N PRO A 154 9.03 17.75 18.62
CA PRO A 154 7.58 17.69 18.59
C PRO A 154 7.06 16.30 18.13
N VAL A 155 7.94 15.29 17.98
CA VAL A 155 7.65 14.04 17.28
C VAL A 155 8.12 12.84 18.09
N THR A 156 7.15 12.00 18.48
CA THR A 156 7.40 10.65 18.99
C THR A 156 8.02 9.80 17.87
N ILE A 157 9.34 9.57 17.93
CA ILE A 157 10.10 8.75 16.96
C ILE A 157 9.72 7.27 17.06
N ILE A 158 9.53 6.79 18.29
CA ILE A 158 9.30 5.38 18.61
C ILE A 158 7.99 5.30 19.38
N SER A 159 7.16 4.30 19.06
CA SER A 159 5.97 4.02 19.86
C SER A 159 6.43 3.41 21.18
N PHE A 160 6.68 4.24 22.19
CA PHE A 160 6.93 3.79 23.56
C PHE A 160 5.64 3.91 24.36
N ASN A 161 5.18 2.75 24.85
CA ASN A 161 3.99 2.60 25.69
C ASN A 161 2.67 2.99 25.01
N GLU A 162 2.30 4.29 25.04
CA GLU A 162 0.95 4.79 24.70
C GLU A 162 0.93 5.85 23.59
N ASN A 163 2.08 6.45 23.28
CA ASN A 163 2.18 7.45 22.21
C ASN A 163 2.56 6.79 20.88
N ARG A 164 1.58 6.60 20.00
CA ARG A 164 1.79 6.05 18.65
C ARG A 164 2.61 7.02 17.80
N ALA A 165 3.72 6.53 17.25
CA ALA A 165 4.57 7.30 16.34
C ALA A 165 3.95 7.35 14.94
N TYR A 166 3.34 8.46 14.54
CA TYR A 166 2.78 8.61 13.20
C TYR A 166 3.76 9.24 12.20
N LEU A 167 4.38 10.37 12.55
CA LEU A 167 5.10 11.20 11.57
C LEU A 167 6.29 10.45 10.95
N LEU A 168 7.15 9.86 11.76
CA LEU A 168 8.36 9.23 11.28
C LEU A 168 8.08 8.00 10.39
N PRO A 169 7.18 7.07 10.78
CA PRO A 169 6.75 6.00 9.88
C PRO A 169 6.13 6.51 8.58
N ILE A 170 5.29 7.55 8.63
CA ILE A 170 4.68 8.14 7.43
C ILE A 170 5.77 8.68 6.49
N LEU A 171 6.72 9.46 7.00
CA LEU A 171 7.81 10.01 6.20
C LEU A 171 8.68 8.90 5.61
N SER A 172 9.03 7.90 6.42
CA SER A 172 9.87 6.77 5.99
C SER A 172 9.20 5.94 4.91
N LEU A 173 7.89 5.71 5.05
CA LEU A 173 7.10 4.98 4.08
C LEU A 173 6.88 5.76 2.77
N ALA A 174 6.78 7.09 2.84
CA ALA A 174 6.48 7.95 1.69
C ALA A 174 7.67 8.17 0.75
N VAL A 175 8.91 8.09 1.24
CA VAL A 175 10.12 8.47 0.48
C VAL A 175 10.25 7.68 -0.83
N LEU A 176 10.26 6.34 -0.79
CA LEU A 176 10.45 5.55 -2.00
C LEU A 176 9.28 5.66 -3.00
N PRO A 177 8.01 5.57 -2.58
CA PRO A 177 6.88 5.86 -3.45
C PRO A 177 6.98 7.23 -4.11
N THR A 178 7.48 8.25 -3.40
CA THR A 178 7.69 9.59 -3.98
C THR A 178 8.66 9.54 -5.15
N LEU A 179 9.80 8.87 -4.99
CA LEU A 179 10.82 8.74 -6.04
C LEU A 179 10.27 7.98 -7.26
N GLN A 180 9.59 6.85 -7.01
CA GLN A 180 8.98 6.03 -8.06
C GLN A 180 7.87 6.79 -8.81
N MET A 181 6.95 7.44 -8.08
CA MET A 181 5.89 8.27 -8.68
C MET A 181 6.49 9.40 -9.52
N PHE A 182 7.49 10.10 -8.98
CA PHE A 182 8.16 11.19 -9.68
C PHE A 182 8.79 10.70 -10.99
N ARG A 183 9.56 9.60 -10.95
CA ARG A 183 10.24 9.05 -12.12
C ARG A 183 9.23 8.66 -13.21
N MET A 184 8.12 8.06 -12.81
CA MET A 184 7.06 7.67 -13.75
C MET A 184 6.30 8.87 -14.30
N MET A 185 6.02 9.90 -13.49
CA MET A 185 5.48 11.15 -13.99
C MET A 185 6.41 11.81 -15.01
N VAL A 186 7.71 11.86 -14.74
CA VAL A 186 8.71 12.40 -15.68
C VAL A 186 8.74 11.61 -16.98
N LEU A 187 8.65 10.28 -16.92
CA LEU A 187 8.58 9.42 -18.10
C LEU A 187 7.33 9.75 -18.93
N TYR A 188 6.15 9.69 -18.31
CA TYR A 188 4.88 9.92 -19.01
C TYR A 188 4.76 11.35 -19.56
N ILE A 189 5.21 12.37 -18.82
CA ILE A 189 5.19 13.75 -19.33
C ILE A 189 6.16 13.89 -20.51
N LYS A 190 7.34 13.25 -20.50
CA LYS A 190 8.28 13.29 -21.64
C LYS A 190 7.70 12.60 -22.89
N GLU A 191 7.02 11.48 -22.73
CA GLU A 191 6.34 10.80 -23.83
C GLU A 191 5.19 11.65 -24.39
N GLU A 192 4.40 12.24 -23.50
CA GLU A 192 3.25 13.07 -23.85
C GLU A 192 3.66 14.40 -24.50
N HIS A 193 4.78 15.00 -24.05
CA HIS A 193 5.33 16.26 -24.56
C HIS A 193 5.74 16.17 -26.05
N ARG A 194 6.10 14.98 -26.53
CA ARG A 194 6.53 14.74 -27.93
C ARG A 194 5.38 14.65 -28.94
N LYS A 195 4.13 14.82 -28.49
CA LYS A 195 2.95 14.71 -29.37
C LYS A 195 2.69 16.01 -30.12
N GLN A 196 2.22 15.89 -31.37
CA GLN A 196 1.97 17.02 -32.28
C GLN A 196 1.05 18.12 -31.70
N TYR A 197 0.07 17.76 -30.86
CA TYR A 197 -0.82 18.77 -30.27
C TYR A 197 -0.07 19.74 -29.33
N VAL A 198 1.07 19.32 -28.76
CA VAL A 198 1.91 20.15 -27.90
C VAL A 198 2.65 21.18 -28.73
N GLU A 199 3.16 20.80 -29.91
CA GLU A 199 3.78 21.73 -30.86
C GLU A 199 2.77 22.79 -31.34
N VAL A 200 1.54 22.37 -31.64
CA VAL A 200 0.45 23.29 -31.98
C VAL A 200 0.10 24.23 -30.81
N ALA A 201 0.11 23.73 -29.57
CA ALA A 201 -0.11 24.54 -28.38
C ALA A 201 0.97 25.63 -28.22
N TYR A 202 2.24 25.29 -28.49
CA TYR A 202 3.33 26.27 -28.55
C TYR A 202 3.16 27.27 -29.70
N GLY A 203 2.76 26.81 -30.89
CA GLY A 203 2.46 27.68 -32.04
C GLY A 203 1.33 28.68 -31.77
N LYS A 204 0.43 28.38 -30.84
CA LYS A 204 -0.63 29.28 -30.34
C LYS A 204 -0.14 30.27 -29.26
N GLY A 205 1.13 30.24 -28.88
CA GLY A 205 1.71 31.15 -27.88
C GLY A 205 1.40 30.75 -26.42
N LEU A 206 0.95 29.52 -26.15
CA LEU A 206 0.68 29.07 -24.79
C LEU A 206 1.98 28.87 -24.00
N SER A 207 2.01 29.33 -22.75
CA SER A 207 3.20 29.19 -21.90
C SER A 207 3.47 27.74 -21.51
N SER A 208 4.74 27.36 -21.30
CA SER A 208 5.12 26.00 -20.87
C SER A 208 4.44 25.56 -19.57
N ARG A 209 4.20 26.50 -18.63
CA ARG A 209 3.47 26.22 -17.38
C ARG A 209 2.01 25.86 -17.65
N TYR A 210 1.36 26.63 -18.52
CA TYR A 210 -0.02 26.38 -18.91
C TYR A 210 -0.15 25.02 -19.62
N ILE A 211 0.73 24.75 -20.59
CA ILE A 211 0.74 23.48 -21.32
C ILE A 211 0.93 22.30 -20.37
N LEU A 212 1.87 22.42 -19.42
CA LEU A 212 2.14 21.40 -18.43
C LEU A 212 0.91 21.11 -17.54
N CYS A 213 0.35 22.11 -16.89
CA CYS A 213 -0.78 21.94 -15.96
C CYS A 213 -2.07 21.50 -16.64
N ILE A 214 -2.42 22.12 -17.77
CA ILE A 214 -3.75 21.96 -18.39
C ILE A 214 -3.78 20.80 -19.38
N HIS A 215 -2.70 20.59 -20.15
CA HIS A 215 -2.66 19.59 -21.21
C HIS A 215 -1.91 18.32 -20.76
N LEU A 216 -0.65 18.45 -20.32
CA LEU A 216 0.19 17.28 -20.06
C LEU A 216 -0.28 16.50 -18.82
N PHE A 217 -0.42 17.15 -17.66
CA PHE A 217 -0.88 16.48 -16.43
C PHE A 217 -2.25 15.84 -16.59
N LYS A 218 -3.16 16.50 -17.32
CA LYS A 218 -4.48 15.96 -17.63
C LYS A 218 -4.36 14.67 -18.46
N ASN A 219 -3.56 14.68 -19.52
CA ASN A 219 -3.43 13.54 -20.44
C ASN A 219 -2.67 12.36 -19.83
N ILE A 220 -1.66 12.62 -19.00
CA ILE A 220 -0.91 11.54 -18.33
C ILE A 220 -1.66 10.93 -17.13
N SER A 221 -2.68 11.61 -16.59
CA SER A 221 -3.37 11.19 -15.36
C SER A 221 -3.95 9.77 -15.43
N ILE A 222 -4.42 9.34 -16.60
CA ILE A 222 -4.96 7.98 -16.81
C ILE A 222 -3.85 6.94 -16.67
N HIS A 223 -2.73 7.12 -17.38
CA HIS A 223 -1.56 6.23 -17.31
C HIS A 223 -0.96 6.23 -15.90
N PHE A 224 -0.84 7.42 -15.30
CA PHE A 224 -0.34 7.57 -13.95
C PHE A 224 -1.24 6.88 -12.92
N PHE A 225 -2.56 6.98 -13.05
CA PHE A 225 -3.51 6.29 -12.17
C PHE A 225 -3.35 4.75 -12.22
N HIS A 226 -3.12 4.18 -13.40
CA HIS A 226 -2.83 2.75 -13.50
C HIS A 226 -1.53 2.39 -12.77
N HIS A 227 -0.53 3.25 -12.82
CA HIS A 227 0.72 3.06 -12.09
C HIS A 227 0.56 3.23 -10.56
N LEU A 228 -0.31 4.13 -10.10
CA LEU A 228 -0.64 4.31 -8.67
C LEU A 228 -1.11 3.01 -8.02
N LYS A 229 -1.81 2.13 -8.74
CA LYS A 229 -2.21 0.81 -8.24
C LYS A 229 -1.00 -0.03 -7.86
N THR A 230 0.02 -0.08 -8.72
CA THR A 230 1.24 -0.82 -8.46
C THR A 230 2.00 -0.23 -7.27
N ILE A 231 2.09 1.09 -7.19
CA ILE A 231 2.76 1.77 -6.07
C ILE A 231 2.04 1.52 -4.75
N PHE A 232 0.72 1.47 -4.74
CA PHE A 232 -0.01 1.16 -3.51
C PHE A 232 0.24 -0.29 -3.05
N VAL A 233 0.27 -1.27 -3.98
CA VAL A 233 0.65 -2.65 -3.62
C VAL A 233 2.07 -2.70 -3.07
N PHE A 234 3.00 -1.96 -3.68
CA PHE A 234 4.36 -1.83 -3.20
C PHE A 234 4.43 -1.22 -1.78
N LEU A 235 3.62 -0.19 -1.50
CA LEU A 235 3.46 0.41 -0.17
C LEU A 235 2.93 -0.60 0.85
N LEU A 236 1.92 -1.40 0.49
CA LEU A 236 1.36 -2.42 1.35
C LEU A 236 2.40 -3.49 1.71
N SER A 237 3.23 -3.89 0.74
CA SER A 237 4.36 -4.79 0.99
C SER A 237 5.40 -4.16 1.92
N ASN A 238 5.69 -2.87 1.75
CA ASN A 238 6.65 -2.13 2.59
C ASN A 238 6.14 -1.85 4.00
N LEU A 239 4.82 -1.75 4.18
CA LEU A 239 4.19 -1.60 5.49
C LEU A 239 4.58 -2.75 6.43
N PHE A 240 4.75 -3.97 5.91
CA PHE A 240 5.27 -5.10 6.70
C PHE A 240 6.62 -4.74 7.31
N ILE A 241 7.61 -4.39 6.49
CA ILE A 241 8.98 -4.09 6.95
C ILE A 241 8.96 -2.93 7.95
N LEU A 242 8.19 -1.90 7.65
CA LEU A 242 8.05 -0.72 8.49
C LEU A 242 7.50 -1.05 9.88
N GLU A 243 6.46 -1.88 9.98
CA GLU A 243 5.90 -2.23 11.29
C GLU A 243 6.89 -3.01 12.17
N PHE A 244 7.77 -3.81 11.55
CA PHE A 244 8.84 -4.51 12.26
C PHE A 244 9.97 -3.56 12.68
N VAL A 245 10.48 -2.73 11.76
CA VAL A 245 11.61 -1.80 12.00
C VAL A 245 11.25 -0.76 13.07
N PHE A 246 10.05 -0.21 13.02
CA PHE A 246 9.57 0.80 13.98
C PHE A 246 8.86 0.21 15.20
N ASN A 247 8.81 -1.12 15.34
CA ASN A 247 8.08 -1.84 16.38
C ASN A 247 6.64 -1.31 16.59
N MET A 248 5.95 -1.07 15.49
CA MET A 248 4.59 -0.55 15.50
C MET A 248 3.59 -1.66 15.80
N GLN A 249 2.65 -1.37 16.69
CA GLN A 249 1.52 -2.26 16.98
C GLN A 249 0.45 -2.15 15.88
N GLY A 250 0.84 -2.45 14.64
CA GLY A 250 -0.02 -2.40 13.47
C GLY A 250 -0.67 -3.73 13.12
N ILE A 251 -1.43 -3.74 12.03
CA ILE A 251 -2.22 -4.91 11.58
C ILE A 251 -1.35 -6.09 11.16
N ILE A 252 -0.18 -5.83 10.59
CA ILE A 252 0.75 -6.88 10.18
C ILE A 252 1.38 -7.51 11.42
N GLN A 253 1.85 -6.70 12.36
CA GLN A 253 2.40 -7.21 13.60
C GLN A 253 1.33 -7.96 14.43
N PHE A 254 0.07 -7.50 14.39
CA PHE A 254 -1.07 -8.20 14.97
C PHE A 254 -1.31 -9.56 14.31
N LEU A 255 -1.28 -9.63 12.97
CA LEU A 255 -1.41 -10.88 12.21
C LEU A 255 -0.36 -11.90 12.67
N PHE A 256 0.92 -11.53 12.64
CA PHE A 256 2.03 -12.44 12.92
C PHE A 256 2.13 -12.85 14.40
N ARG A 257 1.88 -11.92 15.34
CA ARG A 257 2.03 -12.21 16.77
C ARG A 257 0.80 -12.86 17.40
N LYS A 258 -0.39 -12.60 16.88
CA LYS A 258 -1.64 -12.92 17.57
C LYS A 258 -2.56 -13.84 16.77
N ALA A 259 -2.71 -13.60 15.46
CA ALA A 259 -3.72 -14.27 14.64
C ALA A 259 -3.20 -15.47 13.83
N PHE A 260 -1.88 -15.56 13.60
CA PHE A 260 -1.26 -16.59 12.74
C PHE A 260 -1.63 -18.03 13.13
N ILE A 261 -1.85 -18.28 14.43
CA ILE A 261 -2.20 -19.60 14.96
C ILE A 261 -3.67 -19.97 14.68
N SER A 262 -4.51 -19.00 14.34
CA SER A 262 -5.92 -19.16 14.00
C SER A 262 -6.16 -18.88 12.50
N PRO A 263 -6.29 -19.92 11.64
CA PRO A 263 -6.58 -19.74 10.22
C PRO A 263 -7.81 -18.85 9.92
N PRO A 264 -8.94 -18.97 10.64
CA PRO A 264 -10.12 -18.11 10.42
C PRO A 264 -9.85 -16.63 10.69
N ALA A 265 -9.12 -16.30 11.76
CA ALA A 265 -8.81 -14.92 12.09
C ALA A 265 -7.80 -14.33 11.09
N THR A 266 -6.78 -15.10 10.71
CA THR A 266 -5.82 -14.74 9.65
C THR A 266 -6.54 -14.41 8.35
N PHE A 267 -7.50 -15.25 7.94
CA PHE A 267 -8.29 -15.01 6.75
C PHE A 267 -9.08 -13.70 6.79
N ILE A 268 -9.75 -13.42 7.90
CA ILE A 268 -10.51 -12.18 8.05
C ILE A 268 -9.59 -10.96 7.99
N ILE A 269 -8.43 -11.00 8.66
CA ILE A 269 -7.47 -9.90 8.59
C ILE A 269 -6.97 -9.70 7.15
N LEU A 270 -6.64 -10.77 6.42
CA LEU A 270 -6.21 -10.68 5.03
C LEU A 270 -7.32 -10.12 4.13
N ILE A 271 -8.59 -10.50 4.35
CA ILE A 271 -9.73 -9.90 3.65
C ILE A 271 -9.86 -8.41 4.00
N MET A 272 -9.76 -8.04 5.28
CA MET A 272 -9.81 -6.63 5.71
C MET A 272 -8.72 -5.79 5.04
N ILE A 273 -7.56 -6.38 4.77
CA ILE A 273 -6.47 -5.71 4.07
C ILE A 273 -6.76 -5.59 2.56
N ILE A 274 -7.15 -6.69 1.91
CA ILE A 274 -7.23 -6.77 0.43
C ILE A 274 -8.52 -6.15 -0.12
N LEU A 275 -9.66 -6.37 0.53
CA LEU A 275 -10.99 -6.08 -0.01
C LEU A 275 -11.25 -4.57 -0.19
N PRO A 276 -10.98 -3.69 0.80
CA PRO A 276 -11.18 -2.25 0.63
C PRO A 276 -10.33 -1.68 -0.51
N PHE A 277 -9.09 -2.12 -0.61
CA PHE A 277 -8.17 -1.73 -1.69
C PHE A 277 -8.66 -2.19 -3.06
N TYR A 278 -9.07 -3.44 -3.18
CA TYR A 278 -9.57 -3.99 -4.43
C TYR A 278 -10.81 -3.22 -4.93
N ILE A 279 -11.75 -2.92 -4.03
CA ILE A 279 -12.95 -2.13 -4.34
C ILE A 279 -12.57 -0.72 -4.76
N LEU A 280 -11.73 -0.03 -3.99
CA LEU A 280 -11.31 1.34 -4.28
C LEU A 280 -10.67 1.47 -5.67
N PHE A 281 -9.69 0.62 -5.99
CA PHE A 281 -9.03 0.67 -7.29
C PHE A 281 -9.93 0.22 -8.44
N HIS A 282 -10.88 -0.68 -8.18
CA HIS A 282 -11.85 -1.07 -9.19
C HIS A 282 -12.79 0.08 -9.55
N ILE A 283 -13.36 0.75 -8.54
CA ILE A 283 -14.24 1.91 -8.73
C ILE A 283 -13.49 3.01 -9.48
N THR A 284 -12.30 3.39 -9.02
CA THR A 284 -11.55 4.48 -9.65
C THR A 284 -11.09 4.11 -11.07
N SER A 285 -10.74 2.84 -11.33
CA SER A 285 -10.44 2.36 -12.69
C SER A 285 -11.67 2.42 -13.60
N TYR A 286 -12.86 2.06 -13.08
CA TYR A 286 -14.10 2.19 -13.84
C TYR A 286 -14.39 3.66 -14.21
N MET A 287 -14.22 4.58 -13.25
CA MET A 287 -14.36 6.03 -13.48
C MET A 287 -13.36 6.55 -14.51
N MET A 288 -12.08 6.18 -14.37
CA MET A 288 -11.01 6.66 -15.25
C MET A 288 -11.19 6.16 -16.69
N ASN A 289 -11.58 4.89 -16.88
CA ASN A 289 -11.87 4.35 -18.21
C ASN A 289 -13.06 5.05 -18.87
N ARG A 290 -14.08 5.43 -18.09
CA ARG A 290 -15.23 6.20 -18.60
C ARG A 290 -14.79 7.58 -19.07
N TRP A 291 -13.92 8.23 -18.31
CA TRP A 291 -13.37 9.54 -18.65
C TRP A 291 -12.46 9.48 -19.89
N GLN A 292 -11.67 8.41 -20.05
CA GLN A 292 -10.86 8.19 -21.24
C GLN A 292 -11.71 8.05 -22.52
N LYS A 293 -12.83 7.31 -22.46
CA LYS A 293 -13.75 7.19 -23.60
C LYS A 293 -14.32 8.56 -24.01
N GLN A 294 -14.72 9.37 -23.03
CA GLN A 294 -15.21 10.72 -23.27
C GLN A 294 -14.15 11.60 -23.94
N MET A 295 -12.88 11.51 -23.51
CA MET A 295 -11.77 12.25 -24.12
C MET A 295 -11.49 11.83 -25.57
N LYS A 296 -11.78 10.56 -25.94
CA LYS A 296 -11.62 10.04 -27.30
C LYS A 296 -12.83 10.28 -28.21
N GLY A 297 -13.93 10.87 -27.69
CA GLY A 297 -15.17 11.04 -28.45
C GLY A 297 -15.90 9.73 -28.74
N GLU A 298 -15.58 8.64 -28.04
CA GLU A 298 -16.27 7.36 -28.18
C GLU A 298 -17.61 7.43 -27.42
N VAL A 299 -18.72 7.06 -28.09
CA VAL A 299 -20.04 6.99 -27.46
C VAL A 299 -20.02 5.92 -26.35
N LEU A 300 -20.54 6.28 -25.17
CA LEU A 300 -20.41 5.55 -23.90
C LEU A 300 -20.89 4.09 -23.93
#